data_AF-A0A938ADG7-F1
#
_entry.id   AF-A0A938ADG7-F1
#
_cell.length_a   1.000
_cell.length_b   1.000
_cell.length_c   1.000
_cell.angle_alpha   90.00
_cell.angle_beta   90.00
_cell.angle_gamma   90.00
#
_symmetry.space_group_name_H-M   'P 1'
#
loop_
_entity.id
_entity.type
_entity.pdbx_description
1 polymer ?
#
loop_
_entity_poly.entity_id
_entity_poly.type
_entity_poly.pdbx_seq_one_letter_code
_entity_poly.pdbx_strand_id
1 'polypeptide(L)'
;MGRAQRLQSTAHLHHVTNRGNDRRDIFADEADFQGFLTQANLTGRHRGWALLSYCLMPNHVHLLIDAPVEDLSAGMRDLSGAYVRRFNRRHGTSGHLFGGRFHAVPVTTDQQIAAVVRYIARNPVEANLCSTPEQWPWSSYAALIGVRTPDAALALSRTLSLIGRDAREARARIRQLVEAADPSDGALLG
;
A
#
# COMPACT_ATOMS: atom_id res chain seq x y z
N MET A 1 -11.73 20.05 26.66
CA MET A 1 -10.26 20.09 26.49
C MET A 1 -9.96 20.30 25.01
N GLY A 2 -9.11 21.28 24.71
CA GLY A 2 -8.91 21.83 23.36
C GLY A 2 -8.34 20.82 22.38
N ARG A 3 -8.95 20.75 21.19
CA ARG A 3 -8.53 19.91 20.08
C ARG A 3 -7.23 20.50 19.51
N ALA A 4 -6.13 19.74 19.60
CA ALA A 4 -4.88 20.12 18.94
C ALA A 4 -5.15 20.39 17.46
N GLN A 5 -4.79 21.59 16.98
CA GLN A 5 -4.82 21.93 15.56
C GLN A 5 -3.98 20.89 14.81
N ARG A 6 -4.59 20.20 13.84
CA ARG A 6 -3.84 19.39 12.87
C ARG A 6 -2.90 20.35 12.16
N LEU A 7 -1.60 20.27 12.47
CA LEU A 7 -0.56 20.70 11.56
C LEU A 7 -0.91 20.07 10.20
N GLN A 8 -1.31 20.91 9.24
CA GLN A 8 -1.55 20.48 7.87
C GLN A 8 -0.20 20.00 7.35
N SER A 9 -0.03 18.68 7.32
CA SER A 9 1.13 18.06 6.71
C SER A 9 1.10 18.41 5.22
N THR A 10 2.11 19.12 4.75
CA THR A 10 2.38 19.33 3.31
C THR A 10 2.91 18.06 2.64
N ALA A 11 2.98 16.94 3.36
CA ALA A 11 3.30 15.65 2.79
C ALA A 11 2.11 15.18 1.97
N HIS A 12 2.31 15.04 0.66
CA HIS A 12 1.36 14.35 -0.19
C HIS A 12 1.51 12.82 -0.09
N LEU A 13 2.63 12.32 0.47
CA LEU A 13 2.90 10.89 0.52
C LEU A 13 2.57 10.31 1.89
N HIS A 14 1.88 9.17 1.89
CA HIS A 14 1.44 8.49 3.09
C HIS A 14 1.69 6.98 2.99
N HIS A 15 2.38 6.42 3.98
CA HIS A 15 2.36 4.98 4.22
C HIS A 15 1.09 4.64 4.99
N VAL A 16 0.21 3.87 4.36
CA VAL A 16 -1.10 3.51 4.88
C VAL A 16 -1.14 2.02 5.18
N THR A 17 -1.64 1.68 6.36
CA THR A 17 -1.92 0.29 6.73
C THR A 17 -3.38 0.12 7.16
N ASN A 18 -3.98 -1.01 6.78
CA ASN A 18 -5.31 -1.38 7.23
C ASN A 18 -5.38 -2.89 7.45
N ARG A 19 -5.94 -3.30 8.59
CA ARG A 19 -5.88 -4.68 9.08
C ARG A 19 -7.27 -5.22 9.39
N GLY A 20 -7.46 -6.53 9.17
CA GLY A 20 -8.67 -7.24 9.52
C GLY A 20 -9.00 -7.17 11.00
N ASN A 21 -10.30 -7.13 11.31
CA ASN A 21 -10.79 -7.18 12.69
C ASN A 21 -10.37 -8.49 13.35
N ASP A 22 -9.86 -8.44 14.57
CA ASP A 22 -9.31 -9.62 15.28
C ASP A 22 -8.26 -10.40 14.46
N ARG A 23 -7.51 -9.70 13.61
CA ARG A 23 -6.50 -10.25 12.70
C ARG A 23 -7.05 -11.27 11.69
N ARG A 24 -8.37 -11.30 11.49
CA ARG A 24 -9.02 -12.16 10.50
C ARG A 24 -8.51 -11.86 9.08
N ASP A 25 -8.64 -12.85 8.21
CA ASP A 25 -8.39 -12.63 6.79
C ASP A 25 -9.42 -11.67 6.20
N ILE A 26 -8.88 -10.72 5.45
CA ILE A 26 -9.60 -9.74 4.65
C ILE A 26 -9.58 -10.11 3.16
N PHE A 27 -8.76 -11.08 2.75
CA PHE A 27 -8.76 -11.67 1.41
C PHE A 27 -8.82 -13.20 1.53
N ALA A 28 -9.89 -13.81 1.02
CA ALA A 28 -10.06 -15.27 1.09
C ALA A 28 -9.52 -15.99 -0.15
N ASP A 29 -9.52 -15.32 -1.30
CA ASP A 29 -9.00 -15.84 -2.56
C ASP A 29 -8.55 -14.70 -3.49
N GLU A 30 -8.01 -15.07 -4.65
CA GLU A 30 -7.57 -14.16 -5.71
C GLU A 30 -8.62 -13.12 -6.11
N ALA A 31 -9.90 -13.46 -6.14
CA ALA A 31 -10.95 -12.53 -6.55
C ALA A 31 -11.11 -11.39 -5.53
N ASP A 32 -10.77 -11.60 -4.27
CA ASP A 32 -10.77 -10.55 -3.26
C ASP A 32 -9.61 -9.58 -3.43
N PHE A 33 -8.40 -10.09 -3.67
CA PHE A 33 -7.24 -9.25 -3.94
C PHE A 33 -7.45 -8.39 -5.20
N GLN A 34 -7.91 -8.99 -6.29
CA GLN A 34 -8.25 -8.27 -7.52
C GLN A 34 -9.36 -7.25 -7.30
N GLY A 35 -10.37 -7.62 -6.51
CA GLY A 35 -11.46 -6.72 -6.14
C GLY A 35 -10.97 -5.47 -5.41
N PHE A 36 -9.98 -5.61 -4.53
CA PHE A 36 -9.40 -4.48 -3.81
C PHE A 36 -8.57 -3.58 -4.73
N LEU A 37 -7.70 -4.13 -5.57
CA LEU A 37 -6.91 -3.34 -6.53
C LEU A 37 -7.80 -2.60 -7.53
N THR A 38 -8.86 -3.26 -8.01
CA THR A 38 -9.87 -2.62 -8.87
C THR A 38 -10.53 -1.43 -8.16
N GLN A 39 -10.94 -1.60 -6.91
CA GLN A 39 -11.53 -0.49 -6.14
C GLN A 39 -10.51 0.61 -5.86
N ALA A 40 -9.25 0.29 -5.54
CA ALA A 40 -8.20 1.27 -5.30
C ALA A 40 -7.94 2.14 -6.54
N ASN A 41 -7.95 1.53 -7.73
CA ASN A 41 -7.86 2.26 -9.00
C ASN A 41 -9.06 3.20 -9.20
N LEU A 42 -10.29 2.69 -9.02
CA LEU A 42 -11.51 3.49 -9.17
C LEU A 42 -11.54 4.67 -8.20
N THR A 43 -11.19 4.44 -6.93
CA THR A 43 -11.08 5.49 -5.92
C THR A 43 -10.04 6.52 -6.33
N GLY A 44 -8.89 6.10 -6.89
CA GLY A 44 -7.87 7.05 -7.33
C GLY A 44 -8.29 7.93 -8.47
N ARG A 45 -8.98 7.35 -9.46
CA ARG A 45 -9.56 8.12 -10.56
C ARG A 45 -10.61 9.13 -10.09
N HIS A 46 -11.37 8.81 -9.04
CA HIS A 46 -12.42 9.68 -8.51
C HIS A 46 -11.88 10.75 -7.54
N ARG A 47 -10.89 10.42 -6.72
CA ARG A 47 -10.36 11.28 -5.64
C ARG A 47 -9.04 11.98 -5.99
N GLY A 48 -8.42 11.63 -7.11
CA GLY A 48 -7.14 12.21 -7.52
C GLY A 48 -5.93 11.72 -6.72
N TRP A 49 -6.01 10.55 -6.05
CA TRP A 49 -4.82 9.94 -5.45
C TRP A 49 -4.04 9.10 -6.47
N ALA A 50 -2.78 8.81 -6.17
CA ALA A 50 -1.98 7.82 -6.88
C ALA A 50 -1.45 6.76 -5.91
N LEU A 51 -1.67 5.48 -6.23
CA LEU A 51 -1.10 4.37 -5.47
C LEU A 51 0.31 4.07 -6.01
N LEU A 52 1.33 4.40 -5.23
CA LEU A 52 2.72 4.33 -5.64
C LEU A 52 3.37 2.96 -5.38
N SER A 53 2.97 2.28 -4.31
CA SER A 53 3.44 0.94 -3.96
C SER A 53 2.39 0.25 -3.11
N TYR A 54 2.28 -1.07 -3.19
CA TYR A 54 1.39 -1.86 -2.34
C TYR A 54 1.92 -3.26 -2.05
N CYS A 55 1.48 -3.81 -0.93
CA CYS A 55 1.50 -5.23 -0.63
C CYS A 55 0.17 -5.57 0.07
N LEU A 56 -0.61 -6.45 -0.53
CA LEU A 56 -1.82 -7.00 0.05
C LEU A 56 -1.50 -8.40 0.60
N MET A 57 -1.79 -8.63 1.86
CA MET A 57 -1.60 -9.92 2.53
C MET A 57 -2.92 -10.38 3.13
N PRO A 58 -3.09 -11.69 3.43
CA PRO A 58 -4.39 -12.25 3.81
C PRO A 58 -5.18 -11.43 4.83
N ASN A 59 -4.52 -10.90 5.88
CA ASN A 59 -5.18 -10.15 6.95
C ASN A 59 -4.88 -8.64 7.00
N HIS A 60 -4.06 -8.07 6.09
CA HIS A 60 -3.78 -6.63 6.08
C HIS A 60 -3.20 -6.13 4.76
N VAL A 61 -3.20 -4.81 4.59
CA VAL A 61 -2.61 -4.12 3.45
C VAL A 61 -1.57 -3.10 3.90
N HIS A 62 -0.52 -2.93 3.10
CA HIS A 62 0.39 -1.80 3.15
C HIS A 62 0.37 -1.07 1.82
N LEU A 63 0.17 0.25 1.85
CA LEU A 63 0.03 1.09 0.66
C LEU A 63 0.93 2.32 0.81
N LEU A 64 1.57 2.77 -0.25
CA LEU A 64 2.17 4.11 -0.34
C LEU A 64 1.31 4.92 -1.29
N ILE A 65 0.67 5.97 -0.79
CA ILE A 65 -0.31 6.77 -1.53
C ILE A 65 0.17 8.22 -1.62
N ASP A 66 0.10 8.80 -2.83
CA ASP A 66 0.25 10.22 -3.11
C ASP A 66 -1.16 10.86 -3.16
N ALA A 67 -1.54 11.60 -2.12
CA ALA A 67 -2.82 12.28 -1.97
C ALA A 67 -2.73 13.44 -0.97
N PRO A 68 -3.49 14.54 -1.15
CA PRO A 68 -3.78 15.46 -0.05
C PRO A 68 -4.40 14.72 1.15
N VAL A 69 -4.09 15.14 2.38
CA VAL A 69 -4.56 14.48 3.62
C VAL A 69 -6.09 14.39 3.70
N GLU A 70 -6.78 15.44 3.24
CA GLU A 70 -8.24 15.51 3.16
C GLU A 70 -8.81 14.44 2.23
N ASP A 71 -8.16 14.20 1.09
CA ASP A 71 -8.57 13.24 0.08
C ASP A 71 -8.15 11.81 0.45
N LEU A 72 -7.04 11.62 1.17
CA LEU A 72 -6.64 10.31 1.68
C LEU A 72 -7.73 9.71 2.57
N SER A 73 -8.24 10.50 3.52
CA SER A 73 -9.27 10.01 4.46
C SER A 73 -10.59 9.69 3.76
N ALA A 74 -10.99 10.51 2.78
CA ALA A 74 -12.19 10.27 1.99
C ALA A 74 -12.00 9.05 1.06
N GLY A 75 -10.86 8.95 0.38
CA GLY A 75 -10.51 7.83 -0.49
C GLY A 75 -10.44 6.51 0.26
N MET A 76 -9.77 6.46 1.42
CA MET A 76 -9.72 5.24 2.23
C MET A 76 -11.09 4.80 2.73
N ARG A 77 -11.99 5.74 3.03
CA ARG A 77 -13.39 5.44 3.38
C ARG A 77 -14.12 4.82 2.19
N ASP A 78 -13.98 5.39 1.00
CA ASP A 78 -14.65 4.90 -0.21
C ASP A 78 -14.12 3.51 -0.60
N LEU A 79 -12.79 3.36 -0.66
CA LEU A 79 -12.10 2.11 -0.96
C LEU A 79 -12.52 1.01 0.02
N SER A 80 -12.33 1.25 1.32
CA SER A 80 -12.64 0.25 2.34
C SER A 80 -14.13 -0.09 2.34
N GLY A 81 -15.00 0.92 2.27
CA GLY A 81 -16.44 0.72 2.28
C GLY A 81 -16.94 -0.09 1.07
N ALA A 82 -16.48 0.24 -0.14
CA ALA A 82 -16.83 -0.49 -1.35
C ALA A 82 -16.30 -1.93 -1.31
N TYR A 83 -15.06 -2.10 -0.86
CA TYR A 83 -14.45 -3.41 -0.71
C TYR A 83 -15.19 -4.29 0.30
N VAL A 84 -15.45 -3.81 1.51
CA VAL A 84 -16.19 -4.57 2.54
C VAL A 84 -17.58 -4.96 2.05
N ARG A 85 -18.32 -4.06 1.39
CA ARG A 85 -19.63 -4.40 0.81
C ARG A 85 -19.54 -5.51 -0.24
N ARG A 86 -18.50 -5.50 -1.08
CA ARG A 86 -18.25 -6.56 -2.06
C ARG A 86 -17.90 -7.88 -1.38
N PHE A 87 -16.97 -7.86 -0.43
CA PHE A 87 -16.52 -9.02 0.33
C PHE A 87 -17.70 -9.69 1.04
N ASN A 88 -18.46 -8.92 1.84
CA ASN A 88 -19.61 -9.41 2.58
C ASN A 88 -20.66 -10.05 1.68
N ARG A 89 -20.97 -9.43 0.53
CA ARG A 89 -21.89 -10.02 -0.45
C ARG A 89 -21.37 -11.34 -1.03
N ARG A 90 -20.07 -11.43 -1.33
CA ARG A 90 -19.46 -12.61 -1.96
C ARG A 90 -19.36 -13.80 -1.01
N HIS A 91 -19.16 -13.53 0.28
CA HIS A 91 -18.95 -14.54 1.32
C HIS A 91 -20.18 -14.80 2.21
N GLY A 92 -21.30 -14.13 1.94
CA GLY A 92 -22.50 -14.24 2.78
C GLY A 92 -22.30 -13.74 4.21
N THR A 93 -21.31 -12.89 4.46
CA THR A 93 -21.01 -12.32 5.78
C THR A 93 -21.64 -10.94 5.94
N SER A 94 -21.68 -10.45 7.18
CA SER A 94 -22.10 -9.10 7.51
C SER A 94 -21.16 -8.48 8.56
N GLY A 95 -21.28 -7.17 8.79
CA GLY A 95 -20.48 -6.47 9.78
C GLY A 95 -19.10 -5.99 9.29
N HIS A 96 -18.21 -5.75 10.25
CA HIS A 96 -16.90 -5.14 10.01
C HIS A 96 -15.87 -6.19 9.55
N LEU A 97 -15.22 -5.91 8.41
CA LEU A 97 -14.09 -6.69 7.93
C LEU A 97 -12.77 -6.20 8.53
N PHE A 98 -12.57 -4.88 8.56
CA PHE A 98 -11.39 -4.22 9.13
C PHE A 98 -11.60 -3.90 10.62
N GLY A 99 -10.51 -3.90 11.39
CA GLY A 99 -10.52 -3.71 12.85
C GLY A 99 -10.67 -2.25 13.32
N GLY A 100 -10.90 -1.31 12.41
CA GLY A 100 -11.06 0.09 12.74
C GLY A 100 -10.71 1.03 11.60
N ARG A 101 -10.19 2.20 11.95
CA ARG A 101 -9.65 3.16 10.98
C ARG A 101 -8.30 2.66 10.47
N PHE A 102 -7.99 2.99 9.22
CA PHE A 102 -6.64 2.82 8.69
C PHE A 102 -5.64 3.67 9.52
N HIS A 103 -4.39 3.22 9.55
CA HIS A 103 -3.27 4.01 10.06
C HIS A 103 -2.55 4.66 8.87
N ALA A 104 -2.07 5.90 9.04
CA ALA A 104 -1.35 6.62 8.00
C ALA A 104 -0.20 7.42 8.60
N VAL A 105 1.01 7.16 8.11
CA VAL A 105 2.24 7.86 8.48
C VAL A 105 2.67 8.74 7.31
N PRO A 106 2.85 10.06 7.50
CA PRO A 106 3.40 10.95 6.47
C PRO A 106 4.82 10.53 6.06
N VAL A 107 5.11 10.61 4.77
CA VAL A 107 6.42 10.36 4.17
C VAL A 107 6.87 11.66 3.51
N THR A 108 7.94 12.27 4.02
CA THR A 108 8.35 13.64 3.65
C THR A 108 9.72 13.73 3.01
N THR A 109 10.52 12.66 3.05
CA THR A 109 11.89 12.66 2.50
C THR A 109 12.13 11.49 1.55
N ASP A 110 13.06 11.65 0.62
CA ASP A 110 13.47 10.59 -0.32
C ASP A 110 13.95 9.33 0.41
N GLN A 111 14.63 9.49 1.55
CA GLN A 111 15.05 8.37 2.40
C GLN A 111 13.85 7.62 2.99
N GLN A 112 12.82 8.33 3.45
CA GLN A 112 11.59 7.69 3.95
C GLN A 112 10.82 7.01 2.81
N ILE A 113 10.78 7.60 1.60
CA ILE A 113 10.18 6.96 0.42
C ILE A 113 10.90 5.63 0.13
N ALA A 114 12.23 5.64 0.07
CA ALA A 114 13.03 4.45 -0.16
C ALA A 114 12.81 3.39 0.92
N ALA A 115 12.79 3.78 2.19
CA ALA A 115 12.53 2.88 3.32
C ALA A 115 11.13 2.25 3.25
N VAL A 116 10.09 3.04 2.95
CA VAL A 116 8.71 2.53 2.84
C VAL A 116 8.56 1.60 1.64
N VAL A 117 9.11 1.94 0.47
CA VAL A 117 9.07 1.06 -0.71
C VAL A 117 9.76 -0.27 -0.43
N ARG A 118 10.92 -0.23 0.23
CA ARG A 118 11.64 -1.42 0.67
C ARG A 118 10.81 -2.26 1.64
N TYR A 119 10.27 -1.63 2.67
CA TYR A 119 9.44 -2.27 3.68
C TYR A 119 8.22 -2.96 3.06
N ILE A 120 7.47 -2.26 2.21
CA ILE A 120 6.30 -2.81 1.50
C ILE A 120 6.71 -4.03 0.66
N ALA A 121 7.84 -3.97 -0.04
CA ALA A 121 8.32 -5.07 -0.87
C ALA A 121 8.74 -6.30 -0.05
N ARG A 122 9.38 -6.11 1.11
CA ARG A 122 9.89 -7.20 1.96
C ARG A 122 8.82 -7.84 2.86
N ASN A 123 7.74 -7.12 3.12
CA ASN A 123 6.69 -7.58 4.02
C ASN A 123 6.13 -9.00 3.76
N PRO A 124 5.85 -9.43 2.52
CA PRO A 124 5.36 -10.79 2.30
C PRO A 124 6.41 -11.87 2.60
N VAL A 125 7.71 -11.54 2.56
CA VAL A 125 8.78 -12.45 2.99
C VAL A 125 8.83 -12.51 4.52
N GLU A 126 8.79 -11.36 5.19
CA GLU A 126 8.72 -11.28 6.66
C GLU A 126 7.49 -11.98 7.24
N ALA A 127 6.38 -11.98 6.50
CA ALA A 127 5.16 -12.70 6.83
C ALA A 127 5.19 -14.20 6.44
N ASN A 128 6.31 -14.72 5.92
CA ASN A 128 6.47 -16.10 5.46
C ASN A 128 5.48 -16.53 4.35
N LEU A 129 5.03 -15.58 3.51
CA LEU A 129 4.12 -15.85 2.39
C LEU A 129 4.86 -16.24 1.11
N CYS A 130 6.15 -15.93 1.01
CA CYS A 130 7.01 -16.24 -0.13
C CYS A 130 8.48 -16.23 0.28
N SER A 131 9.37 -16.80 -0.56
CA SER A 131 10.82 -16.82 -0.30
C SER A 131 11.53 -15.57 -0.79
N THR A 132 11.05 -14.97 -1.89
CA THR A 132 11.57 -13.70 -2.41
C THR A 132 10.45 -12.70 -2.69
N PRO A 133 10.70 -11.38 -2.53
CA PRO A 133 9.67 -10.35 -2.69
C PRO A 133 8.88 -10.40 -4.01
N GLU A 134 9.55 -10.73 -5.12
CA GLU A 134 8.94 -10.78 -6.46
C GLU A 134 8.02 -11.99 -6.69
N GLN A 135 8.06 -13.00 -5.81
CA GLN A 135 7.18 -14.17 -5.89
C GLN A 135 5.76 -13.85 -5.41
N TRP A 136 5.57 -12.88 -4.51
CA TRP A 136 4.25 -12.56 -3.98
C TRP A 136 3.41 -11.81 -5.02
N PRO A 137 2.32 -12.42 -5.55
CA PRO A 137 1.60 -11.84 -6.68
C PRO A 137 0.79 -10.60 -6.31
N TRP A 138 0.52 -10.39 -5.01
CA TRP A 138 -0.29 -9.28 -4.50
C TRP A 138 0.57 -8.13 -3.96
N SER A 139 1.79 -8.00 -4.47
CA SER A 139 2.71 -6.88 -4.22
C SER A 139 3.07 -6.18 -5.54
N SER A 140 3.24 -4.86 -5.48
CA SER A 140 3.69 -4.08 -6.62
C SER A 140 5.17 -4.32 -6.96
N TYR A 141 5.95 -4.94 -6.08
CA TYR A 141 7.41 -5.01 -6.22
C TYR A 141 7.85 -5.61 -7.56
N ALA A 142 7.28 -6.74 -7.98
CA ALA A 142 7.61 -7.37 -9.26
C ALA A 142 7.38 -6.43 -10.46
N ALA A 143 6.34 -5.60 -10.42
CA ALA A 143 6.09 -4.59 -11.44
C ALA A 143 7.05 -3.40 -11.35
N LEU A 144 7.37 -2.97 -10.12
CA LEU A 144 8.35 -1.90 -9.86
C LEU A 144 9.75 -2.27 -10.38
N ILE A 145 10.16 -3.54 -10.34
CA ILE A 145 11.44 -3.99 -10.91
C ILE A 145 11.34 -4.44 -12.38
N GLY A 146 10.13 -4.63 -12.91
CA GLY A 146 9.89 -4.91 -14.33
C GLY A 146 9.86 -6.39 -14.68
N VAL A 147 9.65 -7.24 -13.67
CA VAL A 147 9.41 -8.68 -13.82
C VAL A 147 7.96 -8.97 -14.22
N ARG A 148 7.03 -8.09 -13.85
CA ARG A 148 5.59 -8.23 -14.16
C ARG A 148 5.00 -6.95 -14.77
N THR A 149 3.97 -7.10 -15.58
CA THR A 149 3.08 -6.01 -15.98
C THR A 149 2.42 -5.38 -14.75
N PRO A 150 2.38 -4.03 -14.64
CA PRO A 150 1.73 -3.38 -13.51
C PRO A 150 0.20 -3.55 -13.54
N ASP A 151 -0.39 -3.70 -12.36
CA ASP A 151 -1.84 -3.53 -12.18
C ASP A 151 -2.24 -2.10 -12.51
N ALA A 152 -3.46 -1.92 -13.02
CA ALA A 152 -3.99 -0.60 -13.40
C ALA A 152 -4.07 0.39 -12.22
N ALA A 153 -4.09 -0.11 -10.99
CA ALA A 153 -4.06 0.72 -9.79
C ALA A 153 -2.69 1.37 -9.54
N LEU A 154 -1.61 0.76 -10.04
CA LEU A 154 -0.24 1.20 -9.76
C LEU A 154 0.13 2.41 -10.62
N ALA A 155 0.46 3.53 -9.99
CA ALA A 155 1.00 4.71 -10.65
C ALA A 155 2.51 4.53 -10.95
N LEU A 156 2.85 3.51 -11.75
CA LEU A 156 4.24 3.07 -11.97
C LEU A 156 5.18 4.20 -12.36
N SER A 157 4.82 5.01 -13.36
CA SER A 157 5.67 6.12 -13.83
C SER A 157 5.95 7.14 -12.72
N ARG A 158 4.95 7.44 -11.89
CA ARG A 158 5.10 8.33 -10.75
C ARG A 158 6.04 7.74 -9.71
N THR A 159 5.86 6.46 -9.35
CA THR A 159 6.75 5.78 -8.41
C THR A 159 8.20 5.78 -8.87
N LEU A 160 8.45 5.45 -10.13
CA LEU A 160 9.82 5.44 -10.67
C LEU A 160 10.44 6.84 -10.65
N SER A 161 9.67 7.89 -10.96
CA SER A 161 10.15 9.28 -10.92
C SER A 161 10.55 9.79 -9.54
N LEU A 162 10.00 9.18 -8.47
CA LEU A 162 10.34 9.53 -7.09
C LEU A 162 11.65 8.88 -6.62
N ILE A 163 12.17 7.87 -7.33
CA ILE A 163 13.29 7.05 -6.86
C ILE A 163 14.53 7.24 -7.74
N GLY A 164 14.36 7.46 -9.04
CA GLY A 164 15.46 7.64 -9.99
C GLY A 164 15.15 8.66 -11.07
N ARG A 165 16.21 9.12 -11.75
CA ARG A 165 16.11 10.11 -12.84
C ARG A 165 15.43 9.55 -14.08
N ASP A 166 15.54 8.24 -14.28
CA ASP A 166 14.87 7.49 -15.33
C ASP A 166 14.41 6.12 -14.83
N ALA A 167 13.62 5.42 -15.64
CA ALA A 167 13.06 4.12 -15.29
C ALA A 167 14.13 3.04 -15.06
N ARG A 168 15.28 3.09 -15.75
CA ARG A 168 16.35 2.11 -15.61
C ARG A 168 17.05 2.29 -14.27
N GLU A 169 17.42 3.52 -13.94
CA GLU A 169 18.04 3.87 -12.67
C GLU A 169 17.09 3.58 -11.50
N ALA A 170 15.82 3.97 -11.59
CA ALA A 170 14.83 3.73 -10.55
C ALA A 170 14.68 2.22 -10.26
N ARG A 171 14.56 1.39 -11.29
CA ARG A 171 14.48 -0.08 -11.14
C ARG A 171 15.72 -0.66 -10.48
N ALA A 172 16.91 -0.19 -10.86
CA ALA A 172 18.17 -0.64 -10.26
C ALA A 172 18.24 -0.29 -8.77
N ARG A 173 17.89 0.96 -8.41
CA ARG A 173 17.82 1.41 -7.02
C ARG A 173 16.81 0.62 -6.19
N ILE A 174 15.60 0.37 -6.73
CA ILE A 174 14.57 -0.43 -6.03
C ILE A 174 15.06 -1.85 -5.74
N ARG A 175 15.75 -2.51 -6.69
CA ARG A 175 16.37 -3.82 -6.44
C ARG A 175 17.40 -3.75 -5.32
N GLN A 176 18.35 -2.83 -5.43
CA GLN A 176 19.42 -2.66 -4.46
C GLN A 176 18.88 -2.38 -3.04
N LEU A 177 17.85 -1.54 -2.92
CA LEU A 177 17.20 -1.25 -1.64
C LEU A 177 16.63 -2.53 -1.00
N VAL A 178 15.96 -3.36 -1.78
CA VAL A 178 15.28 -4.57 -1.28
C VAL A 178 16.24 -5.72 -0.99
N GLU A 179 17.30 -5.86 -1.78
CA GLU A 179 18.34 -6.87 -1.62
C GLU A 179 19.33 -6.52 -0.49
N ALA A 180 19.51 -5.24 -0.16
CA ALA A 180 20.37 -4.83 0.94
C ALA A 180 19.90 -5.39 2.30
N ALA A 181 20.81 -6.08 2.98
CA ALA A 181 20.63 -6.46 4.38
C ALA A 181 20.61 -5.18 5.24
N ASP A 182 19.48 -4.89 5.90
CA ASP A 182 19.39 -3.77 6.85
C ASP A 182 18.81 -4.29 8.18
N PRO A 183 19.49 -4.08 9.32
CA PRO A 183 19.01 -4.51 10.64
C PRO A 183 17.80 -3.72 11.17
N SER A 184 17.36 -2.67 10.47
CA SER A 184 16.46 -1.63 11.00
C SER A 184 14.96 -1.85 10.75
N ASP A 185 14.58 -2.97 10.14
CA ASP A 185 13.27 -3.19 9.49
C ASP A 185 12.05 -3.11 10.42
N GLY A 186 12.26 -3.19 11.75
CA GLY A 186 11.19 -3.12 12.75
C GLY A 186 10.93 -1.74 13.37
N ALA A 187 11.81 -0.74 13.20
CA ALA A 187 11.83 0.42 14.09
C ALA A 187 11.26 1.73 13.52
N LEU A 188 11.11 1.85 12.20
CA LEU A 188 10.82 3.15 11.57
C LEU A 188 9.33 3.49 11.40
N LEU A 189 8.42 2.53 11.58
CA LEU A 189 7.00 2.69 11.18
C LEU A 189 5.99 2.02 12.15
N GLY A 190 6.42 1.70 13.38
CA GLY A 190 5.60 1.11 14.44
C GLY A 190 4.93 2.14 15.34
#